data_AF-A0AAV9DN08-F1
#
_entry.id   AF-A0AAV9DN08-F1
#
_cell.length_a   1.000
_cell.length_b   1.000
_cell.length_c   1.000
_cell.angle_alpha   90.00
_cell.angle_beta   90.00
_cell.angle_gamma   90.00
#
_symmetry.space_group_name_H-M   'P 1'
#
loop_
_entity.id
_entity.type
_entity.pdbx_description
1 polymer ?
#
loop_
_entity_poly.entity_id
_entity_poly.type
_entity_poly.pdbx_seq_one_letter_code
_entity_poly.pdbx_strand_id
1 'polypeptide(L)'
;MALMVPTAIIGVVIKRLSNLVEEEVVMLWGVQDDLKKLKKKLETMAEVLEDAEEKEFQDKAIHRWLEGVRDAMYDAEDIVDDCIVMHKLNLGKKHKIGKRIKAVNSKIDGVHEERLKHSLVPTVRVQGFVPQTASHKQRPETSEEFI
;
A
#
# COMPACT_ATOMS: atom_id res chain seq x y z
N MET A 1 -7.16 17.95 -9.14
CA MET A 1 -5.75 17.54 -8.93
C MET A 1 -5.73 16.64 -7.72
N ALA A 2 -5.71 15.31 -7.93
CA ALA A 2 -5.54 14.33 -6.86
C ALA A 2 -4.15 14.53 -6.24
N LEU A 3 -4.08 14.64 -4.92
CA LEU A 3 -2.80 14.76 -4.24
C LEU A 3 -2.09 13.40 -4.32
N MET A 4 -1.18 13.21 -5.29
CA MET A 4 -0.27 12.05 -5.41
C MET A 4 0.69 11.83 -4.22
N VAL A 5 0.47 12.55 -3.11
CA VAL A 5 1.35 12.58 -1.94
C VAL A 5 1.34 11.23 -1.19
N PRO A 6 0.20 10.56 -0.94
CA PRO A 6 0.17 9.27 -0.26
C PRO A 6 0.93 8.17 -1.04
N THR A 7 0.71 8.08 -2.35
CA THR A 7 1.33 7.06 -3.21
C THR A 7 2.85 7.22 -3.33
N ALA A 8 3.35 8.46 -3.43
CA ALA A 8 4.79 8.70 -3.47
C ALA A 8 5.48 8.36 -2.13
N ILE A 9 4.87 8.76 -1.01
CA ILE A 9 5.44 8.54 0.33
C ILE A 9 5.48 7.04 0.66
N ILE A 10 4.41 6.29 0.41
CA ILE A 10 4.37 4.86 0.74
C ILE A 10 5.47 4.07 0.00
N GLY A 11 5.74 4.42 -1.26
CA GLY A 11 6.79 3.78 -2.05
C GLY A 11 8.19 4.03 -1.48
N VAL A 12 8.46 5.25 -1.00
CA VAL A 12 9.71 5.59 -0.32
C VAL A 12 9.88 4.78 0.96
N VAL A 13 8.83 4.72 1.80
CA VAL A 13 8.87 3.97 3.07
C VAL A 13 9.08 2.47 2.84
N ILE A 14 8.38 1.86 1.88
CA ILE A 14 8.56 0.43 1.52
C ILE A 14 10.01 0.14 1.09
N LYS A 15 10.60 1.01 0.26
CA LYS A 15 11.98 0.85 -0.19
C LYS A 15 12.96 0.92 0.99
N ARG A 16 12.78 1.90 1.87
CA ARG A 16 13.63 2.05 3.05
C ARG A 16 13.50 0.86 4.02
N LEU A 17 12.29 0.35 4.23
CA LEU A 17 12.04 -0.85 5.03
C LEU A 17 12.67 -2.11 4.41
N SER A 18 12.67 -2.23 3.07
CA SER A 18 13.32 -3.36 2.38
C SER A 18 14.80 -3.42 2.69
N ASN A 19 15.50 -2.27 2.57
CA ASN A 19 16.91 -2.18 2.94
C ASN A 19 17.12 -2.52 4.42
N LEU A 20 16.27 -1.99 5.30
CA LEU A 20 16.40 -2.17 6.74
C LEU A 20 16.18 -3.63 7.20
N VAL A 21 15.29 -4.38 6.54
CA VAL A 21 15.02 -5.79 6.86
C VAL A 21 16.21 -6.70 6.52
N GLU A 22 17.05 -6.28 5.58
CA GLU A 22 18.27 -6.99 5.14
C GLU A 22 19.47 -6.71 6.06
N GLU A 23 19.41 -5.68 6.92
CA GLU A 23 20.48 -5.31 7.86
C GLU A 23 20.61 -6.29 9.05
N GLU A 24 21.84 -6.72 9.37
CA GLU A 24 22.12 -7.64 10.48
C GLU A 24 21.71 -7.08 11.86
N VAL A 25 21.76 -5.75 12.02
CA VAL A 25 21.38 -5.08 13.26
C VAL A 25 19.91 -5.29 13.63
N VAL A 26 19.05 -5.39 12.62
CA VAL A 26 17.61 -5.65 12.83
C VAL A 26 17.38 -7.07 13.33
N MET A 27 18.18 -8.02 12.84
CA MET A 27 18.15 -9.40 13.34
C MET A 27 18.61 -9.44 14.81
N LEU A 28 19.68 -8.71 15.15
CA LEU A 28 20.17 -8.59 16.53
C LEU A 28 19.13 -7.97 17.49
N TRP A 29 18.21 -7.16 16.99
CA TRP A 29 17.14 -6.55 17.79
C TRP A 29 15.89 -7.42 17.89
N GLY A 30 15.80 -8.52 17.14
CA GLY A 30 14.66 -9.44 17.17
C GLY A 30 13.37 -8.83 16.63
N VAL A 31 13.46 -7.80 15.80
CA VAL A 31 12.29 -7.07 15.24
C VAL A 31 12.11 -7.30 13.74
N GLN A 32 12.91 -8.18 13.13
CA GLN A 32 12.89 -8.44 11.71
C GLN A 32 11.51 -8.89 11.21
N ASP A 33 10.86 -9.81 11.94
CA ASP A 33 9.53 -10.31 11.55
C ASP A 33 8.45 -9.24 11.63
N ASP A 34 8.53 -8.38 12.65
CA ASP A 34 7.59 -7.27 12.81
C ASP A 34 7.78 -6.22 11.71
N LEU A 35 9.02 -5.97 11.25
CA LEU A 35 9.31 -5.11 10.11
C LEU A 35 8.89 -5.72 8.77
N LYS A 36 9.07 -7.03 8.58
CA LYS A 36 8.57 -7.76 7.39
C LYS A 36 7.05 -7.68 7.30
N LYS A 37 6.35 -7.86 8.43
CA LYS A 37 4.89 -7.68 8.51
C LYS A 37 4.48 -6.25 8.15
N LEU A 38 5.18 -5.26 8.71
CA LEU A 38 4.93 -3.85 8.42
C LEU A 38 5.04 -3.60 6.91
N LYS A 39 6.17 -3.97 6.30
CA LYS A 39 6.40 -3.85 4.86
C LYS A 39 5.27 -4.47 4.04
N LYS A 40 4.90 -5.72 4.32
CA LYS A 40 3.85 -6.43 3.57
C LYS A 40 2.51 -5.71 3.62
N LYS A 41 2.15 -5.17 4.79
CA LYS A 41 0.91 -4.40 4.94
C LYS A 41 0.95 -3.11 4.12
N LEU A 42 2.08 -2.41 4.11
CA LEU A 42 2.26 -1.21 3.29
C LEU A 42 2.15 -1.52 1.79
N GLU A 43 2.72 -2.63 1.34
CA GLU A 43 2.57 -3.09 -0.05
C GLU A 43 1.09 -3.32 -0.41
N THR A 44 0.33 -3.99 0.47
CA THR A 44 -1.12 -4.20 0.28
C THR A 44 -1.93 -2.89 0.29
N MET A 45 -1.48 -1.87 1.02
CA MET A 45 -2.09 -0.54 0.98
C MET A 45 -1.74 0.21 -0.30
N ALA A 46 -0.50 0.09 -0.78
CA ALA A 46 -0.04 0.73 -2.01
C ALA A 46 -0.86 0.26 -3.23
N GLU A 47 -1.23 -1.02 -3.29
CA GLU A 47 -2.08 -1.58 -4.34
C GLU A 47 -3.47 -0.94 -4.46
N VAL A 48 -3.95 -0.26 -3.41
CA VAL A 48 -5.30 0.33 -3.39
C VAL A 48 -5.31 1.85 -3.31
N LEU A 49 -4.14 2.47 -3.21
CA LEU A 49 -4.03 3.93 -3.13
C LEU A 49 -4.39 4.59 -4.46
N GLU A 50 -4.05 3.98 -5.60
CA GLU A 50 -4.44 4.50 -6.93
C GLU A 50 -5.97 4.55 -7.06
N ASP A 51 -6.65 3.45 -6.73
CA ASP A 51 -8.12 3.36 -6.75
C ASP A 51 -8.81 4.26 -5.72
N ALA A 52 -8.15 4.54 -4.60
CA ALA A 52 -8.65 5.41 -3.54
C ALA A 52 -8.49 6.90 -3.89
N GLU A 53 -7.36 7.30 -4.48
CA GLU A 53 -7.10 8.68 -4.92
C GLU A 53 -8.09 9.10 -6.04
N GLU A 54 -8.48 8.19 -6.94
CA GLU A 54 -9.50 8.48 -7.95
C GLU A 54 -10.90 8.73 -7.35
N LYS A 55 -11.22 8.01 -6.26
CA LYS A 55 -12.54 8.07 -5.61
C LYS A 55 -12.61 9.08 -4.46
N GLU A 56 -11.47 9.62 -4.02
CA GLU A 56 -11.35 10.55 -2.89
C GLU A 56 -12.30 11.75 -2.99
N PHE A 57 -12.43 12.32 -4.20
CA PHE A 57 -13.28 13.50 -4.44
C PHE A 57 -14.77 13.24 -4.24
N GLN A 58 -15.19 11.97 -4.26
CA GLN A 58 -16.59 11.57 -4.22
C GLN A 58 -16.99 11.01 -2.84
N ASP A 59 -16.04 10.65 -1.98
CA ASP A 59 -16.30 10.01 -0.70
C ASP A 59 -15.39 10.54 0.43
N LYS A 60 -16.02 11.24 1.39
CA LYS A 60 -15.34 11.77 2.59
C LYS A 60 -14.76 10.66 3.49
N ALA A 61 -15.29 9.44 3.42
CA ALA A 61 -14.76 8.31 4.16
C ALA A 61 -13.45 7.80 3.53
N ILE A 62 -13.34 7.81 2.20
CA ILE A 62 -12.09 7.51 1.48
C ILE A 62 -11.03 8.55 1.83
N HIS A 63 -11.39 9.83 1.91
CA HIS A 63 -10.48 10.88 2.36
C HIS A 63 -9.94 10.64 3.78
N ARG A 64 -10.82 10.33 4.76
CA ARG A 64 -10.39 9.99 6.13
C ARG A 64 -9.53 8.74 6.18
N TRP A 65 -9.86 7.74 5.37
CA TRP A 65 -9.05 6.53 5.25
C TRP A 65 -7.64 6.86 4.74
N LEU A 66 -7.52 7.68 3.69
CA LEU A 66 -6.25 8.17 3.15
C LEU A 66 -5.43 8.97 4.17
N GLU A 67 -6.08 9.76 5.02
CA GLU A 67 -5.40 10.43 6.15
C GLU A 67 -4.82 9.41 7.14
N GLY A 68 -5.57 8.36 7.47
CA GLY A 68 -5.09 7.25 8.32
C GLY A 68 -3.91 6.49 7.70
N VAL A 69 -3.92 6.28 6.38
CA VAL A 69 -2.77 5.74 5.64
C VAL A 69 -1.55 6.66 5.83
N ARG A 70 -1.71 7.96 5.56
CA ARG A 70 -0.62 8.93 5.65
C ARG A 70 0.01 8.98 7.04
N ASP A 71 -0.83 8.98 8.07
CA ASP A 71 -0.42 9.02 9.47
C ASP A 71 0.34 7.73 9.87
N ALA A 72 -0.06 6.58 9.35
CA ALA A 72 0.71 5.34 9.53
C ALA A 72 2.05 5.35 8.78
N MET A 73 2.14 6.06 7.64
CA MET A 73 3.41 6.19 6.90
C MET A 73 4.42 7.04 7.66
N TYR A 74 4.00 8.16 8.24
CA TYR A 74 4.88 8.99 9.05
C TYR A 74 5.41 8.23 10.27
N ASP A 75 4.54 7.48 10.97
CA ASP A 75 5.00 6.64 12.08
C ASP A 75 6.02 5.56 11.64
N ALA A 76 5.82 4.97 10.46
CA ALA A 76 6.74 3.98 9.90
C ALA A 76 8.09 4.61 9.50
N GLU A 77 8.07 5.82 8.93
CA GLU A 77 9.28 6.59 8.61
C GLU A 77 10.09 6.91 9.88
N ASP A 78 9.42 7.39 10.94
CA ASP A 78 10.06 7.68 12.22
C ASP A 78 10.69 6.43 12.86
N ILE A 79 10.14 5.24 12.61
CA ILE A 79 10.74 3.97 13.06
C ILE A 79 12.01 3.67 12.27
N VAL A 80 11.98 3.86 10.96
CA VAL A 80 13.15 3.66 10.10
C VAL A 80 14.28 4.62 10.50
N ASP A 81 13.97 5.89 10.73
CA ASP A 81 14.95 6.88 11.17
C ASP A 81 15.55 6.52 12.53
N ASP A 82 14.71 6.11 13.50
CA ASP A 82 15.19 5.64 14.80
C ASP A 82 16.10 4.42 14.68
N CYS A 83 15.76 3.45 13.83
CA CYS A 83 16.60 2.28 13.57
C CYS A 83 17.98 2.69 13.04
N ILE A 84 18.02 3.60 12.06
CA ILE A 84 19.27 4.09 11.47
C ILE A 84 20.11 4.84 12.51
N VAL A 85 19.49 5.72 13.29
CA VAL A 85 20.18 6.50 14.34
C VAL A 85 20.73 5.57 15.43
N MET A 86 19.92 4.63 15.92
CA MET A 86 20.36 3.68 16.94
C MET A 86 21.46 2.75 16.45
N HIS A 87 21.43 2.36 15.17
CA HIS A 87 22.50 1.59 14.56
C HIS A 87 23.80 2.40 14.54
N LYS A 88 23.77 3.63 14.00
CA LYS A 88 24.94 4.52 13.92
C LYS A 88 25.56 4.82 15.28
N LEU A 89 24.73 4.89 16.32
CA LEU A 89 25.14 5.22 17.68
C LEU A 89 25.40 3.99 18.57
N ASN A 90 25.32 2.76 18.05
CA ASN A 90 25.44 1.51 18.80
C ASN A 90 24.55 1.45 20.06
N LEU A 91 23.34 2.01 19.99
CA LEU A 91 22.42 2.09 21.14
C LEU A 91 21.66 0.78 21.34
N GLY A 92 21.78 0.17 22.52
CA GLY A 92 21.16 -1.12 22.86
C GLY A 92 19.67 -1.10 23.22
N LYS A 93 18.87 -0.11 22.79
CA LYS A 93 17.46 0.06 23.25
C LYS A 93 16.44 -0.79 22.46
N LYS A 94 16.71 -2.09 22.32
CA LYS A 94 15.94 -3.08 21.53
C LYS A 94 14.43 -3.11 21.86
N HIS A 95 14.09 -2.97 23.14
CA HIS A 95 12.69 -3.07 23.61
C HIS A 95 11.80 -1.90 23.15
N LYS A 96 12.36 -0.68 23.00
CA LYS A 96 11.56 0.48 22.61
C LYS A 96 11.16 0.42 21.14
N ILE A 97 12.08 0.02 20.26
CA ILE A 97 11.78 -0.07 18.83
C ILE A 97 10.76 -1.16 18.51
N GLY A 98 10.89 -2.34 19.14
CA GLY A 98 9.91 -3.42 18.97
C GLY A 98 8.50 -3.01 19.38
N LYS A 99 8.34 -2.23 20.46
CA LYS A 99 7.03 -1.69 20.86
C LYS A 99 6.44 -0.74 19.80
N ARG A 100 7.25 0.15 19.24
CA ARG A 100 6.79 1.10 18.19
C ARG A 100 6.38 0.35 16.92
N ILE A 101 7.19 -0.61 16.46
CA ILE A 101 6.88 -1.42 15.27
C ILE A 101 5.55 -2.18 15.45
N LYS A 102 5.29 -2.74 16.64
CA LYS A 102 4.01 -3.41 16.94
C LYS A 102 2.83 -2.43 16.94
N ALA A 103 3.01 -1.23 17.47
CA ALA A 103 1.97 -0.20 17.47
C ALA A 103 1.60 0.21 16.05
N VAL A 104 2.58 0.47 15.18
CA VAL A 104 2.33 0.85 13.77
C VAL A 104 1.69 -0.30 12.99
N ASN A 105 2.14 -1.53 13.21
CA ASN A 105 1.48 -2.70 12.65
C ASN A 105 -0.01 -2.78 13.02
N SER A 106 -0.36 -2.50 14.28
CA SER A 106 -1.74 -2.53 14.76
C SER A 106 -2.57 -1.38 14.19
N LYS A 107 -1.97 -0.19 14.03
CA LYS A 107 -2.60 0.96 13.37
C LYS A 107 -2.96 0.65 11.92
N ILE A 108 -2.03 0.04 11.19
CA ILE A 108 -2.26 -0.37 9.79
C ILE A 108 -3.31 -1.47 9.68
N ASP A 109 -3.39 -2.41 10.64
CA ASP A 109 -4.47 -3.39 10.67
C ASP A 109 -5.84 -2.71 10.74
N GLY A 110 -5.97 -1.67 11.59
CA GLY A 110 -7.19 -0.86 11.67
C GLY A 110 -7.52 -0.16 10.34
N VAL A 111 -6.51 0.44 9.69
CA VAL A 111 -6.69 1.09 8.38
C VAL A 111 -7.06 0.07 7.29
N HIS A 112 -6.50 -1.14 7.34
CA HIS A 112 -6.79 -2.21 6.39
C HIS A 112 -8.22 -2.76 6.55
N GLU A 113 -8.74 -2.89 7.77
CA GLU A 113 -10.10 -3.34 8.01
C GLU A 113 -11.15 -2.30 7.59
N GLU A 114 -10.86 -1.02 7.79
CA GLU A 114 -11.77 0.07 7.40
C GLU A 114 -11.97 0.13 5.88
N ARG A 115 -10.94 -0.22 5.12
CA ARG A 115 -10.97 -0.36 3.65
C ARG A 115 -12.05 -1.34 3.16
N LEU A 116 -12.31 -2.43 3.89
CA LEU A 116 -13.33 -3.44 3.52
C LEU A 116 -14.75 -2.87 3.59
N LYS A 117 -14.98 -1.84 4.42
CA LYS A 117 -16.29 -1.16 4.51
C LYS A 117 -16.57 -0.26 3.30
N HIS A 118 -15.53 0.12 2.56
CA HIS A 118 -15.62 1.06 1.42
C HIS A 118 -15.44 0.37 0.06
N SER A 119 -15.45 -0.96 0.00
CA SER A 119 -15.30 -1.74 -1.25
C SER A 119 -14.07 -1.35 -2.08
N LEU A 120 -13.00 -0.91 -1.42
CA LEU A 120 -11.71 -0.68 -2.06
C LEU A 120 -11.06 -2.06 -2.26
N VAL A 121 -11.18 -2.63 -3.46
CA VAL A 121 -10.55 -3.90 -3.84
C VAL A 121 -9.23 -3.58 -4.55
N PRO A 122 -8.14 -4.32 -4.34
CA PRO A 122 -6.93 -4.06 -5.10
C PRO A 122 -7.22 -4.39 -6.55
N THR A 123 -7.06 -3.42 -7.43
CA THR A 123 -7.08 -3.70 -8.86
C THR A 123 -5.86 -4.54 -9.17
N VAL A 124 -6.03 -5.87 -9.19
CA VAL A 124 -5.06 -6.79 -9.78
C VAL A 124 -5.01 -6.45 -11.26
N ARG A 125 -4.09 -5.55 -11.65
CA ARG A 125 -3.67 -5.40 -13.04
C ARG A 125 -2.95 -6.68 -13.41
N VAL A 126 -3.70 -7.68 -13.86
CA VAL A 126 -3.14 -8.76 -14.67
C VAL A 126 -2.62 -8.07 -15.92
N GLN A 127 -1.33 -7.78 -15.96
CA GLN A 127 -0.64 -7.34 -17.15
C GLN A 127 -0.82 -8.46 -18.19
N GLY A 128 -1.77 -8.29 -19.12
CA GLY A 128 -1.87 -9.12 -20.31
C GLY A 128 -3.11 -9.98 -20.50
N PHE A 129 -4.24 -9.76 -19.82
CA PHE A 129 -5.49 -10.44 -20.21
C PHE A 129 -6.45 -9.49 -20.93
N VAL A 130 -6.45 -9.55 -22.27
CA VAL A 130 -7.56 -9.06 -23.09
C VAL A 130 -8.63 -10.15 -23.12
N PRO A 131 -9.81 -9.96 -22.50
CA PRO A 131 -10.89 -10.93 -22.62
C PRO A 131 -11.46 -10.81 -24.05
N GLN A 132 -11.09 -11.73 -24.94
CA GLN A 132 -11.85 -11.94 -26.16
C GLN A 132 -13.10 -12.76 -25.83
N THR A 133 -14.23 -12.10 -25.64
CA THR A 133 -15.54 -12.74 -25.77
C THR A 133 -16.52 -11.82 -26.49
N ALA A 134 -16.52 -12.01 -27.82
CA ALA A 134 -17.62 -11.95 -28.78
C ALA A 134 -18.80 -10.97 -28.59
N SER A 135 -19.02 -10.13 -29.61
CA SER A 135 -20.31 -10.10 -30.33
C SER A 135 -20.18 -9.38 -31.68
N HIS A 136 -19.52 -10.02 -32.66
CA HIS A 136 -19.79 -9.70 -34.06
C HIS A 136 -21.03 -10.49 -34.48
N LYS A 137 -22.20 -9.91 -34.27
CA LYS A 137 -23.46 -10.40 -34.85
C LYS A 137 -23.45 -9.99 -36.31
N GLN A 138 -23.04 -10.90 -37.19
CA GLN A 138 -23.19 -10.75 -38.64
C GLN A 138 -24.64 -10.38 -38.96
N ARG A 139 -24.83 -9.19 -39.53
CA ARG A 139 -26.08 -8.81 -40.18
C ARG A 139 -26.08 -9.49 -41.56
N PRO A 140 -27.16 -10.17 -41.97
CA PRO A 140 -27.23 -10.79 -43.28
C PRO A 140 -27.33 -9.69 -44.35
N GLU A 141 -26.50 -9.80 -45.39
CA GLU A 141 -26.67 -9.02 -46.62
C GLU A 141 -27.88 -9.58 -47.38
N THR A 142 -28.99 -8.85 -47.32
CA THR A 142 -30.10 -9.05 -48.25
C THR A 142 -29.73 -8.43 -49.57
N SER A 143 -29.60 -9.30 -50.57
CA SER A 143 -29.63 -8.98 -51.98
C SER A 143 -30.90 -8.18 -52.30
N GLU A 144 -30.77 -7.00 -52.88
CA GLU A 144 -31.79 -6.43 -53.74
C GLU A 144 -31.13 -5.99 -55.06
N GLU A 145 -31.53 -6.68 -56.12
CA GLU A 145 -31.26 -6.35 -57.51
C GLU A 145 -31.98 -5.05 -57.92
N PHE A 146 -31.42 -4.43 -58.97
CA PHE A 146 -32.12 -3.62 -59.98
C PHE A 146 -32.62 -2.22 -59.58
N ILE A 147 -32.09 -1.19 -60.26
CA ILE A 147 -32.73 -0.47 -61.38
C ILE A 147 -31.61 0.06 -62.30
#